data_AF-A0A2D6PSC4-F1
#
_entry.id   AF-A0A2D6PSC4-F1
#
_cell.length_a   1.000
_cell.length_b   1.000
_cell.length_c   1.000
_cell.angle_alpha   90.00
_cell.angle_beta   90.00
_cell.angle_gamma   90.00
#
_symmetry.space_group_name_H-M   'P 1'
#
loop_
_entity.id
_entity.type
_entity.pdbx_description
1 polymer ?
#
loop_
_entity_poly.entity_id
_entity_poly.type
_entity_poly.pdbx_seq_one_letter_code
_entity_poly.pdbx_strand_id
1 'polypeptide(L)'
;MTSSLLRRSTRSHSSRREPPRRDAAPCRRPGGAQRFNLFPRWTARSRDGIDLGLWRGLDPSRLMVPLDTHIAFLGRAPGLTKRRTAGWMMAEEIPAALRTLDVRDPVKYDWSLTRLGDLGDCPSRRDPRTCPACPVHPRCRL
;
A
#
# COMPACT_ATOMS: atom_id res chain seq x y z
N MET A 1 -36.01 61.07 -15.42
CA MET A 1 -36.44 59.73 -14.99
C MET A 1 -35.22 58.98 -14.46
N THR A 2 -34.95 59.12 -13.17
CA THR A 2 -33.79 58.55 -12.48
C THR A 2 -34.05 57.08 -12.13
N SER A 3 -33.39 56.17 -12.85
CA SER A 3 -33.49 54.72 -12.60
C SER A 3 -32.56 54.32 -11.46
N SER A 4 -33.18 53.95 -10.33
CA SER A 4 -32.56 53.26 -9.19
C SER A 4 -32.04 51.89 -9.65
N LEU A 5 -30.74 51.67 -9.56
CA LEU A 5 -30.13 50.34 -9.73
C LEU A 5 -29.60 49.88 -8.37
N LEU A 6 -30.34 48.92 -7.80
CA LEU A 6 -29.98 48.19 -6.59
C LEU A 6 -28.60 47.54 -6.75
N ARG A 7 -27.69 47.84 -5.82
CA ARG A 7 -26.47 47.08 -5.58
C ARG A 7 -26.83 45.64 -5.18
N ARG A 8 -26.66 44.68 -6.09
CA ARG A 8 -26.63 43.26 -5.75
C ARG A 8 -25.25 42.93 -5.17
N SER A 9 -25.23 42.66 -3.87
CA SER A 9 -24.08 42.13 -3.13
C SER A 9 -23.63 40.80 -3.73
N THR A 10 -22.42 40.77 -4.28
CA THR A 10 -21.73 39.53 -4.67
C THR A 10 -21.26 38.83 -3.39
N ARG A 11 -22.02 37.83 -2.92
CA ARG A 11 -21.53 36.88 -1.92
C ARG A 11 -20.37 36.09 -2.54
N SER A 12 -19.15 36.39 -2.12
CA SER A 12 -17.97 35.58 -2.38
C SER A 12 -18.23 34.15 -1.89
N HIS A 13 -18.26 33.19 -2.81
CA HIS A 13 -18.22 31.76 -2.48
C HIS A 13 -16.87 31.47 -1.82
N SER A 14 -16.87 31.43 -0.49
CA SER A 14 -15.77 30.92 0.31
C SER A 14 -15.48 29.48 -0.15
N SER A 15 -14.32 29.26 -0.78
CA SER A 15 -13.84 27.93 -1.11
C SER A 15 -13.57 27.19 0.19
N ARG A 16 -14.53 26.39 0.65
CA ARG A 16 -14.29 25.43 1.72
C ARG A 16 -13.24 24.46 1.22
N ARG A 17 -12.01 24.54 1.74
CA ARG A 17 -10.98 23.52 1.53
C ARG A 17 -11.55 22.20 2.05
N GLU A 18 -11.75 21.25 1.15
CA GLU A 18 -12.18 19.90 1.51
C GLU A 18 -11.11 19.29 2.43
N PRO A 19 -11.47 18.81 3.64
CA PRO A 19 -10.49 18.20 4.53
C PRO A 19 -9.88 16.96 3.86
N PRO A 20 -8.59 16.65 4.10
CA PRO A 20 -7.97 15.45 3.54
C PRO A 20 -8.77 14.23 3.98
N ARG A 21 -9.17 13.39 3.02
CA ARG A 21 -9.98 12.18 3.21
C ARG A 21 -9.32 11.27 4.25
N ARG A 22 -9.73 11.38 5.50
CA ARG A 22 -9.40 10.45 6.57
C ARG A 22 -10.45 9.33 6.55
N ASP A 23 -9.99 8.14 6.17
CA ASP A 23 -10.47 6.84 6.68
C ASP A 23 -11.75 6.23 6.08
N ALA A 24 -11.75 5.95 4.77
CA ALA A 24 -12.62 4.93 4.16
C ALA A 24 -11.92 3.57 4.05
N ALA A 25 -11.08 3.22 5.03
CA ALA A 25 -10.45 1.90 5.10
C ALA A 25 -11.54 0.83 5.31
N PRO A 26 -11.75 -0.13 4.38
CA PRO A 26 -12.81 -1.13 4.48
C PRO A 26 -12.65 -2.05 5.69
N CYS A 27 -11.49 -2.09 6.35
CA CYS A 27 -11.25 -2.93 7.51
C CYS A 27 -10.49 -2.19 8.63
N ARG A 28 -11.20 -1.84 9.71
CA ARG A 28 -10.62 -1.22 10.93
C ARG A 28 -10.09 -2.24 11.95
N ARG A 29 -10.39 -3.52 11.78
CA ARG A 29 -9.94 -4.59 12.70
C ARG A 29 -8.52 -5.06 12.38
N PRO A 30 -7.72 -5.46 13.39
CA PRO A 30 -6.43 -6.13 13.16
C PRO A 30 -6.58 -7.32 12.22
N GLY A 31 -5.65 -7.48 11.27
CA GLY A 31 -5.68 -8.54 10.25
C GLY A 31 -6.76 -8.38 9.17
N GLY A 32 -7.64 -7.38 9.28
CA GLY A 32 -8.68 -7.13 8.28
C GLY A 32 -8.11 -6.75 6.91
N ALA A 33 -7.05 -5.94 6.87
CA ALA A 33 -6.35 -5.59 5.63
C ALA A 33 -5.70 -6.82 4.96
N GLN A 34 -5.16 -7.76 5.73
CA GLN A 34 -4.62 -9.01 5.17
C GLN A 34 -5.72 -9.80 4.45
N ARG A 35 -6.83 -10.10 5.15
CA ARG A 35 -7.92 -10.92 4.59
C ARG A 35 -8.60 -10.25 3.40
N PHE A 36 -8.84 -8.94 3.49
CA PHE A 36 -9.51 -8.18 2.45
C PHE A 36 -8.68 -8.09 1.16
N ASN A 37 -7.35 -8.03 1.26
CA ASN A 37 -6.47 -7.89 0.11
C ASN A 37 -5.97 -9.22 -0.45
N LEU A 38 -5.92 -10.29 0.37
CA LEU A 38 -5.43 -11.60 -0.09
C LEU A 38 -6.37 -12.25 -1.10
N PHE A 39 -7.68 -12.20 -0.85
CA PHE A 39 -8.66 -12.79 -1.76
C PHE A 39 -8.64 -12.19 -3.18
N PRO A 40 -8.77 -10.86 -3.37
CA PRO A 40 -8.72 -10.27 -4.71
C PRO A 40 -7.34 -10.44 -5.36
N ARG A 41 -6.26 -10.53 -4.58
CA ARG A 41 -4.94 -10.86 -5.11
C ARG A 41 -4.96 -12.24 -5.78
N TRP A 42 -5.36 -13.28 -5.04
CA TRP A 42 -5.38 -14.65 -5.55
C TRP A 42 -6.31 -14.85 -6.74
N THR A 43 -7.44 -14.15 -6.76
CA THR A 43 -8.43 -14.32 -7.84
C THR A 43 -8.09 -13.50 -9.08
N ALA A 44 -7.51 -12.31 -8.95
CA ALA A 44 -7.28 -11.42 -10.09
C ALA A 44 -5.92 -11.60 -10.77
N ARG A 45 -4.87 -11.94 -10.02
CA ARG A 45 -3.55 -12.19 -10.61
C ARG A 45 -3.54 -13.54 -11.29
N SER A 46 -3.06 -13.56 -12.53
CA SER A 46 -2.89 -14.77 -13.32
C SER A 46 -1.42 -14.88 -13.74
N ARG A 47 -0.97 -16.12 -14.01
CA ARG A 47 0.31 -16.44 -14.70
C ARG A 47 1.60 -16.42 -13.86
N ASP A 48 1.52 -16.50 -12.53
CA ASP A 48 2.71 -16.65 -11.67
C ASP A 48 2.88 -18.04 -11.04
N GLY A 49 1.94 -18.96 -11.29
CA GLY A 49 1.96 -20.31 -10.72
C GLY A 49 1.64 -20.35 -9.22
N ILE A 50 1.30 -19.20 -8.62
CA ILE A 50 0.97 -19.04 -7.21
C ILE A 50 -0.51 -18.65 -7.07
N ASP A 51 -0.96 -17.67 -7.85
CA ASP A 51 -2.31 -17.12 -7.79
C ASP A 51 -3.25 -17.83 -8.80
N LEU A 52 -4.54 -17.92 -8.47
CA LEU A 52 -5.53 -18.71 -9.21
C LEU A 52 -5.98 -18.05 -10.53
N GLY A 53 -6.01 -16.72 -10.60
CA GLY A 53 -6.32 -15.98 -11.83
C GLY A 53 -7.73 -16.19 -12.39
N LEU A 54 -8.71 -16.51 -11.53
CA LEU A 54 -10.09 -16.79 -11.91
C LEU A 54 -10.87 -15.56 -12.41
N TRP A 55 -10.53 -14.37 -11.94
CA TRP A 55 -11.26 -13.14 -12.23
C TRP A 55 -10.64 -12.40 -13.42
N ARG A 56 -11.48 -12.04 -14.39
CA ARG A 56 -11.10 -11.21 -15.53
C ARG A 56 -11.60 -9.79 -15.30
N GLY A 57 -10.74 -8.79 -15.53
CA GLY A 57 -11.12 -7.37 -15.46
C GLY A 57 -10.68 -6.60 -14.21
N LEU A 58 -10.06 -7.26 -13.23
CA LEU A 58 -9.36 -6.56 -12.14
C LEU A 58 -7.85 -6.48 -12.47
N ASP A 59 -7.36 -5.25 -12.61
CA ASP A 59 -5.97 -4.99 -12.98
C ASP A 59 -5.02 -5.16 -11.76
N PRO A 60 -3.94 -5.95 -11.86
CA PRO A 60 -2.99 -6.16 -10.77
C PRO A 60 -2.35 -4.87 -10.22
N SER A 61 -2.20 -3.83 -11.04
CA SER A 61 -1.67 -2.52 -10.62
C SER A 61 -2.54 -1.79 -9.59
N ARG A 62 -3.81 -2.19 -9.48
CA ARG A 62 -4.81 -1.64 -8.56
C ARG A 62 -4.94 -2.44 -7.28
N LEU A 63 -4.32 -3.61 -7.20
CA LEU A 63 -4.35 -4.44 -6.00
C LEU A 63 -3.52 -3.81 -4.89
N MET A 64 -3.90 -4.15 -3.65
CA MET A 64 -3.14 -3.82 -2.45
C MET A 64 -2.46 -5.07 -1.91
N VAL A 65 -1.36 -4.89 -1.19
CA VAL A 65 -0.69 -6.02 -0.54
C VAL A 65 -1.54 -6.58 0.62
N PRO A 66 -1.58 -7.90 0.82
CA PRO A 66 -2.10 -8.50 2.04
C PRO A 66 -1.19 -8.13 3.21
N LEU A 67 -1.65 -7.18 4.03
CA LEU A 67 -0.83 -6.61 5.09
C LEU A 67 -0.77 -7.52 6.32
N ASP A 68 0.13 -8.49 6.30
CA ASP A 68 0.51 -9.31 7.46
C ASP A 68 1.66 -8.66 8.28
N THR A 69 2.12 -9.35 9.33
CA THR A 69 3.21 -8.88 10.19
C THR A 69 4.56 -8.81 9.48
N HIS A 70 4.83 -9.73 8.54
CA HIS A 70 6.07 -9.77 7.76
C HIS A 70 6.10 -8.65 6.72
N ILE A 71 5.03 -8.45 5.96
CA ILE A 71 4.87 -7.32 5.03
C ILE A 71 4.95 -5.99 5.78
N ALA A 72 4.32 -5.86 6.95
CA ALA A 72 4.41 -4.63 7.74
C ALA A 72 5.84 -4.35 8.26
N PHE A 73 6.61 -5.39 8.58
CA PHE A 73 8.01 -5.27 8.96
C PHE A 73 8.91 -4.96 7.75
N LEU A 74 8.82 -5.78 6.70
CA LEU A 74 9.60 -5.69 5.48
C LEU A 74 9.16 -4.57 4.54
N GLY A 75 8.02 -3.94 4.78
CA GLY A 75 7.67 -2.65 4.18
C GLY A 75 8.48 -1.51 4.78
N ARG A 76 8.82 -1.59 6.07
CA ARG A 76 9.59 -0.55 6.76
C ARG A 76 11.09 -0.74 6.57
N ALA A 77 11.57 -1.98 6.61
CA ALA A 77 12.99 -2.30 6.57
C ALA A 77 13.71 -1.67 5.36
N PRO A 78 13.29 -1.82 4.10
CA PRO A 78 13.87 -1.13 2.95
C PRO A 78 13.25 0.26 2.68
N GLY A 79 12.33 0.73 3.53
CA GLY A 79 11.72 2.06 3.45
C GLY A 79 10.60 2.22 2.41
N LEU A 80 9.83 1.17 2.12
CA LEU A 80 8.61 1.26 1.30
C LEU A 80 7.50 2.07 2.00
N THR A 81 7.50 2.09 3.33
CA THR A 81 6.62 2.93 4.16
C THR A 81 7.38 3.46 5.38
N LYS A 82 6.99 4.63 5.87
CA LYS A 82 7.47 5.20 7.14
C LYS A 82 6.51 4.95 8.31
N ARG A 83 5.34 4.35 8.04
CA ARG A 83 4.32 4.12 9.06
C ARG A 83 4.80 3.06 10.05
N ARG A 84 4.49 3.27 11.34
CA ARG A 84 4.77 2.30 12.40
C ARG A 84 3.60 1.36 12.65
N THR A 85 2.39 1.83 12.40
CA THR A 85 1.15 1.08 12.63
C THR A 85 0.70 0.42 11.34
N ALA A 86 0.50 -0.89 11.39
CA ALA A 86 -0.11 -1.64 10.30
C ALA A 86 -1.57 -1.21 10.14
N GLY A 87 -1.96 -0.86 8.92
CA GLY A 87 -3.31 -0.41 8.60
C GLY A 87 -3.46 -0.12 7.12
N TRP A 88 -4.64 0.31 6.71
CA TRP A 88 -4.97 0.51 5.30
C TRP A 88 -4.02 1.45 4.56
N MET A 89 -3.65 2.56 5.19
CA MET A 89 -2.69 3.50 4.59
C MET A 89 -1.32 2.87 4.34
N MET A 90 -0.89 1.92 5.18
CA MET A 90 0.34 1.16 4.94
C MET A 90 0.18 0.20 3.75
N ALA A 91 -0.99 -0.46 3.66
CA ALA A 91 -1.33 -1.33 2.53
C ALA A 91 -1.44 -0.57 1.19
N GLU A 92 -1.70 0.73 1.21
CA GLU A 92 -1.66 1.61 0.03
C GLU A 92 -0.24 2.10 -0.31
N GLU A 93 0.54 2.50 0.70
CA GLU A 93 1.90 3.04 0.50
C GLU A 93 2.88 2.00 -0.04
N ILE A 94 2.80 0.76 0.44
CA ILE A 94 3.73 -0.30 0.03
C ILE A 94 3.66 -0.57 -1.49
N PRO A 95 2.47 -0.88 -2.09
CA PRO A 95 2.34 -1.00 -3.54
C PRO A 95 2.75 0.27 -4.28
N ALA A 96 2.45 1.46 -3.73
CA ALA A 96 2.83 2.72 -4.36
C ALA A 96 4.36 2.87 -4.49
N ALA A 97 5.12 2.45 -3.48
CA ALA A 97 6.58 2.38 -3.56
C ALA A 97 7.05 1.29 -4.54
N LEU A 98 6.40 0.12 -4.54
CA LEU A 98 6.75 -1.02 -5.41
C LEU A 98 6.45 -0.77 -6.90
N ARG A 99 5.58 0.20 -7.25
CA ARG A 99 5.38 0.64 -8.64
C ARG A 99 6.65 1.18 -9.30
N THR A 100 7.65 1.58 -8.50
CA THR A 100 8.97 1.95 -9.05
C THR A 100 9.76 0.75 -9.61
N LEU A 101 9.39 -0.47 -9.23
CA LEU A 101 9.98 -1.72 -9.71
C LEU A 101 9.14 -2.34 -10.83
N ASP A 102 7.82 -2.39 -10.65
CA ASP A 102 6.88 -2.80 -11.70
C ASP A 102 5.55 -2.07 -11.53
N VAL A 103 5.22 -1.21 -12.50
CA VAL A 103 3.96 -0.45 -12.51
C VAL A 103 2.74 -1.32 -12.83
N ARG A 104 2.93 -2.38 -13.62
CA ARG A 104 1.83 -3.26 -14.06
C ARG A 104 1.43 -4.21 -12.96
N ASP A 105 2.40 -4.60 -12.13
CA ASP A 105 2.16 -5.57 -11.09
C ASP A 105 3.03 -5.36 -9.84
N PRO A 106 2.74 -4.33 -9.03
CA PRO A 106 3.49 -4.00 -7.82
C PRO A 106 3.23 -4.97 -6.68
N VAL A 107 2.12 -5.74 -6.71
CA VAL A 107 1.76 -6.65 -5.61
C VAL A 107 2.58 -7.93 -5.64
N LYS A 108 3.21 -8.30 -6.76
CA LYS A 108 3.93 -9.58 -6.92
C LYS A 108 5.08 -9.79 -5.94
N TYR A 109 5.59 -8.69 -5.42
CA TYR A 109 6.71 -8.70 -4.48
C TYR A 109 6.27 -9.08 -3.07
N ASP A 110 4.96 -9.11 -2.77
CA ASP A 110 4.46 -9.48 -1.45
C ASP A 110 4.90 -10.90 -1.06
N TRP A 111 4.82 -11.87 -1.98
CA TRP A 111 5.27 -13.23 -1.76
C TRP A 111 6.76 -13.28 -1.40
N SER A 112 7.62 -12.59 -2.17
CA SER A 112 9.05 -12.54 -1.91
C SER A 112 9.38 -11.86 -0.57
N LEU A 113 8.65 -10.80 -0.21
CA LEU A 113 8.80 -10.13 1.06
C LEU A 113 8.39 -11.06 2.20
N THR A 114 7.16 -11.57 2.22
CA THR A 114 6.70 -12.48 3.28
C THR A 114 7.66 -13.66 3.45
N ARG A 115 8.13 -14.27 2.34
CA ARG A 115 9.04 -15.42 2.39
C ARG A 115 10.41 -15.09 3.02
N LEU A 116 10.95 -13.90 2.76
CA LEU A 116 12.19 -13.43 3.40
C LEU A 116 12.04 -13.37 4.93
N GLY A 117 10.84 -13.07 5.43
CA GLY A 117 10.52 -13.10 6.85
C GLY A 117 10.29 -14.53 7.37
N ASP A 118 9.51 -15.33 6.66
CA ASP A 118 9.12 -16.68 7.08
C ASP A 118 10.31 -17.65 7.15
N LEU A 119 11.24 -17.56 6.20
CA LEU A 119 12.44 -18.42 6.17
C LEU A 119 13.51 -18.00 7.19
N GLY A 120 13.33 -16.85 7.86
CA GLY A 120 14.33 -16.30 8.77
C GLY A 120 15.52 -15.62 8.08
N ASP A 121 15.47 -15.47 6.76
CA ASP A 121 16.52 -14.80 5.96
C ASP A 121 16.65 -13.30 6.30
N CYS A 122 15.57 -12.68 6.79
CA CYS A 122 15.62 -11.35 7.38
C CYS A 122 15.40 -11.41 8.90
N PRO A 123 16.47 -11.29 9.71
CA PRO A 123 16.31 -11.11 11.15
C PRO A 123 15.62 -9.77 11.42
N SER A 124 14.80 -9.71 12.48
CA SER A 124 14.06 -8.50 12.89
C SER A 124 14.94 -7.32 13.34
N ARG A 125 16.26 -7.50 13.29
CA ARG A 125 17.35 -6.57 13.62
C ARG A 125 18.54 -6.86 12.72
N ARG A 126 19.47 -5.92 12.54
CA ARG A 126 20.71 -6.19 11.81
C ARG A 126 21.48 -7.37 12.44
N ASP A 127 21.83 -8.36 11.62
CA ASP A 127 22.77 -9.43 11.96
C ASP A 127 23.94 -9.40 10.97
N PRO A 128 25.18 -9.16 11.42
CA PRO A 128 26.37 -9.17 10.57
C PRO A 128 26.59 -10.47 9.79
N ARG A 129 26.00 -11.60 10.23
CA ARG A 129 26.14 -12.91 9.57
C ARG A 129 25.15 -13.08 8.43
N THR A 130 23.93 -12.59 8.58
CA THR A 130 22.84 -12.82 7.61
C THR A 130 22.68 -11.65 6.63
N CYS A 131 22.81 -10.40 7.13
CA CYS A 131 22.55 -9.21 6.33
C CYS A 131 23.43 -9.05 5.08
N PRO A 132 24.74 -9.40 5.07
CA PRO A 132 25.58 -9.24 3.88
C PRO A 132 25.11 -10.03 2.65
N ALA A 133 24.45 -11.18 2.86
CA ALA A 133 23.91 -12.01 1.78
C ALA A 133 22.51 -11.57 1.31
N CYS A 134 21.88 -10.62 2.01
CA CYS A 134 20.51 -10.22 1.72
C CYS A 134 20.43 -9.40 0.41
N PRO A 135 19.60 -9.79 -0.57
CA PRO A 135 19.49 -9.08 -1.86
C PRO A 135 19.05 -7.62 -1.74
N VAL A 136 18.33 -7.28 -0.66
CA VAL A 136 17.84 -5.91 -0.39
C VAL A 136 18.73 -5.13 0.57
N HIS A 137 19.88 -5.68 1.00
CA HIS A 137 20.82 -5.06 1.94
C HIS A 137 21.19 -3.61 1.58
N PRO A 138 21.51 -3.26 0.31
CA PRO A 138 21.90 -1.88 -0.04
C PRO A 138 20.83 -0.82 0.21
N ARG A 139 19.56 -1.23 0.31
CA ARG A 139 18.42 -0.34 0.57
C ARG A 139 17.82 -0.53 1.97
N CYS A 140 18.38 -1.43 2.78
CA CYS A 140 17.90 -1.71 4.13
C CYS A 140 18.23 -0.55 5.08
N ARG A 141 17.22 -0.14 5.85
CA ARG A 141 17.20 0.98 6.81
C ARG A 141 16.97 0.52 8.25
N LEU A 142 16.90 -0.79 8.49
CA LEU A 142 17.05 -1.35 9.84
C LEU A 142 18.41 -1.00 10.42
#